data_AF-A0A212CXN1-F1
#
_entry.id   AF-A0A212CXN1-F1
#
_cell.length_a   1.000
_cell.length_b   1.000
_cell.length_c   1.000
_cell.angle_alpha   90.00
_cell.angle_beta   90.00
_cell.angle_gamma   90.00
#
_symmetry.space_group_name_H-M   'P 1'
#
loop_
_entity.id
_entity.type
_entity.pdbx_description
1 polymer ?
#
loop_
_entity_poly.entity_id
_entity_poly.type
_entity_poly.pdbx_seq_one_letter_code
_entity_poly.pdbx_strand_id
1 'polypeptide(L)'
;MLFMYVFQIINIQEIESAMHALLLKQAMIFMKRRQDELKHESAYLQQLSCTPETSVNNSLATDEKTPWILEEVESRRAQRRQARVLSGNCTHEEGTSSDDELSSADMIDFQKSQGDILQDHKKIFEDVHSDFCNIQNILLKFQQWREKFPDSYYEAFISLCIPKLLNPLIRFQLIDWNPLKFDSIGLKQMPWFTSVKEFIDCSMEDSKKEDSSDKKILSTVINKTVIPRLTGFVEFIWDPLSTTQTTSLITQCRMILEEHSTCENEVNKGKQDLLKSIVSRMKKAIEDDVFIPLYPKSAVENRTSPHSKFQERQFWSGLKLFGNILLWNELLPEDILQELGLGKLLNRYLIIALLNAIPGPDVVKKCSQIAAYLPEKWFQKSAMRTSIPQLENFIQFLLQSACKLSRNEIRDEVKEIILILVKIKALNQAESFIEEYHLDHLRSVIKEFE
;
A
#
# COMPACT_ATOMS: atom_id res chain seq x y z
N MET A 1 20.80 20.38 -32.86
CA MET A 1 20.66 19.39 -31.78
C MET A 1 19.90 19.94 -30.58
N LEU A 2 20.36 21.02 -29.92
CA LEU A 2 19.67 21.64 -28.78
C LEU A 2 18.20 22.04 -29.05
N PHE A 3 17.88 22.64 -30.20
CA PHE A 3 16.51 23.06 -30.53
C PHE A 3 15.55 21.86 -30.74
N MET A 4 16.03 20.81 -31.39
CA MET A 4 15.29 19.55 -31.59
C MET A 4 15.07 18.84 -30.24
N TYR A 5 16.07 18.87 -29.37
CA TYR A 5 15.98 18.31 -28.01
C TYR A 5 14.93 19.05 -27.17
N VAL A 6 14.84 20.38 -27.27
CA VAL A 6 13.84 21.18 -26.55
C VAL A 6 12.41 20.86 -27.01
N PHE A 7 12.18 20.75 -28.32
CA PHE A 7 10.85 20.40 -28.85
C PHE A 7 10.41 19.00 -28.39
N GLN A 8 11.31 18.03 -28.45
CA GLN A 8 11.00 16.67 -28.01
C GLN A 8 10.76 16.57 -26.50
N ILE A 9 11.44 17.38 -25.68
CA ILE A 9 11.17 17.47 -24.24
C ILE A 9 9.73 17.94 -23.96
N ILE A 10 9.22 18.90 -24.74
CA ILE A 10 7.84 19.40 -24.59
C ILE A 10 6.85 18.29 -24.94
N ASN A 11 7.04 17.60 -26.07
CA ASN A 11 6.18 16.48 -26.46
C ASN A 11 6.17 15.34 -25.41
N ILE A 12 7.34 15.01 -24.85
CA ILE A 12 7.46 14.02 -23.76
C ILE A 12 6.66 14.49 -22.53
N GLN A 13 6.77 15.77 -22.16
CA GLN A 13 6.04 16.33 -21.03
C GLN A 13 4.52 16.25 -21.25
N GLU A 14 4.05 16.58 -22.46
CA GLU A 14 2.62 16.53 -22.80
C GLU A 14 2.06 15.11 -22.70
N ILE A 15 2.74 14.13 -23.32
CA ILE A 15 2.32 12.72 -23.31
C ILE A 15 2.42 12.12 -21.89
N GLU A 16 3.46 12.46 -21.14
CA GLU A 16 3.58 12.05 -19.73
C GLU A 16 2.44 12.63 -18.88
N SER A 17 2.08 13.90 -19.11
CA SER A 17 0.98 14.56 -18.41
C SER A 17 -0.38 13.94 -18.76
N ALA A 18 -0.59 13.59 -20.04
CA ALA A 18 -1.79 12.90 -20.51
C ALA A 18 -1.92 11.50 -19.87
N MET A 19 -0.83 10.72 -19.84
CA MET A 19 -0.82 9.41 -19.20
C MET A 19 -1.07 9.52 -17.69
N HIS A 20 -0.44 10.48 -17.02
CA HIS A 20 -0.67 10.73 -15.59
C HIS A 20 -2.13 11.13 -15.32
N ALA A 21 -2.71 12.01 -16.13
CA ALA A 21 -4.12 12.42 -16.01
C ALA A 21 -5.08 11.24 -16.21
N LEU A 22 -4.79 10.34 -17.15
CA LEU A 22 -5.59 9.12 -17.38
C LEU A 22 -5.57 8.20 -16.17
N LEU A 23 -4.39 7.94 -15.60
CA LEU A 23 -4.24 7.11 -14.39
C LEU A 23 -4.88 7.78 -13.16
N LEU A 24 -4.74 9.10 -13.04
CA LEU A 24 -5.37 9.88 -11.98
C LEU A 24 -6.90 9.82 -12.07
N LYS A 25 -7.47 9.98 -13.27
CA LYS A 25 -8.92 9.84 -13.52
C LYS A 25 -9.41 8.47 -13.04
N GLN A 26 -8.68 7.40 -13.37
CA GLN A 26 -9.01 6.05 -12.93
C GLN A 26 -8.97 5.92 -11.40
N ALA A 27 -7.91 6.38 -10.75
CA ALA A 27 -7.78 6.34 -9.29
C ALA A 27 -8.90 7.14 -8.59
N MET A 28 -9.25 8.31 -9.13
CA MET A 28 -10.36 9.13 -8.63
C MET A 28 -11.72 8.44 -8.77
N ILE A 29 -11.97 7.71 -9.86
CA ILE A 29 -13.20 6.93 -10.05
C ILE A 29 -13.34 5.89 -8.93
N PHE A 30 -12.28 5.12 -8.64
CA PHE A 30 -12.32 4.11 -7.59
C PHE A 30 -12.52 4.71 -6.20
N MET A 31 -11.77 5.76 -5.87
CA MET A 31 -11.88 6.45 -4.59
C MET A 31 -13.28 7.03 -4.39
N LYS A 32 -13.79 7.76 -5.38
CA LYS A 32 -15.11 8.40 -5.30
C LYS A 32 -16.21 7.36 -5.20
N ARG A 33 -16.15 6.28 -6.01
CA ARG A 33 -17.10 5.18 -5.92
C ARG A 33 -17.16 4.62 -4.51
N ARG A 34 -16.02 4.27 -3.91
CA ARG A 34 -15.95 3.74 -2.55
C ARG A 34 -16.58 4.68 -1.52
N GLN A 35 -16.29 5.98 -1.59
CA GLN A 35 -16.83 6.97 -0.67
C GLN A 35 -18.34 7.18 -0.85
N ASP A 36 -18.82 7.22 -2.09
CA ASP A 36 -20.24 7.31 -2.41
C ASP A 36 -20.98 6.06 -1.89
N GLU A 37 -20.47 4.85 -2.15
CA GLU A 37 -21.03 3.60 -1.63
C GLU A 37 -21.16 3.61 -0.10
N LEU A 38 -20.09 4.01 0.60
CA LEU A 38 -20.06 4.11 2.05
C LEU A 38 -21.10 5.10 2.57
N LYS A 39 -21.22 6.25 1.92
CA LYS A 39 -22.17 7.32 2.28
C LYS A 39 -23.61 6.88 2.09
N HIS A 40 -23.93 6.27 0.94
CA HIS A 40 -25.29 5.81 0.64
C HIS A 40 -25.71 4.65 1.54
N GLU A 41 -24.83 3.68 1.77
CA GLU A 41 -25.11 2.53 2.63
C GLU A 41 -25.26 2.94 4.10
N SER A 42 -24.40 3.83 4.62
CA SER A 42 -24.54 4.35 5.98
C SER A 42 -25.80 5.18 6.17
N ALA A 43 -26.15 6.08 5.23
CA ALA A 43 -27.37 6.88 5.30
C ALA A 43 -28.64 6.01 5.27
N TYR A 44 -28.67 5.01 4.39
CA TYR A 44 -29.77 4.04 4.31
C TYR A 44 -29.96 3.28 5.64
N LEU A 45 -28.88 2.81 6.25
CA LEU A 45 -28.95 2.09 7.52
C LEU A 45 -29.37 2.98 8.70
N GLN A 46 -29.00 4.27 8.69
CA GLN A 46 -29.46 5.23 9.68
C GLN A 46 -30.98 5.44 9.58
N GLN A 47 -31.52 5.56 8.37
CA GLN A 47 -32.98 5.68 8.17
C GLN A 47 -33.74 4.46 8.68
N LEU A 48 -33.21 3.25 8.46
CA LEU A 48 -33.82 2.00 8.97
C LEU A 48 -33.86 1.94 10.51
N SER A 49 -32.97 2.67 11.19
CA SER A 49 -32.93 2.72 12.66
C SER A 49 -33.85 3.78 13.27
N CYS A 50 -34.38 4.72 12.48
CA CYS A 50 -35.30 5.77 12.96
C CYS A 50 -36.75 5.25 12.99
N THR A 51 -37.38 5.27 14.16
CA THR A 51 -38.81 4.95 14.32
C THR A 51 -39.73 6.04 13.71
N PRO A 52 -40.92 5.68 13.19
CA PRO A 52 -41.84 6.63 12.53
C PRO A 52 -42.29 7.80 13.42
N GLU A 53 -42.30 7.63 14.74
CA GLU A 53 -42.79 8.64 15.69
C GLU A 53 -41.86 9.85 15.83
N THR A 54 -40.60 9.75 15.39
CA THR A 54 -39.62 10.84 15.43
C THR A 54 -39.53 11.60 14.09
N SER A 55 -40.27 11.17 13.06
CA SER A 55 -40.11 11.67 11.68
C SER A 55 -40.99 12.89 11.33
N VAL A 56 -41.72 13.47 12.29
CA VAL A 56 -42.67 14.56 11.99
C VAL A 56 -41.96 15.87 11.60
N ASN A 57 -40.67 16.06 11.93
CA ASN A 57 -39.96 17.32 11.66
C ASN A 57 -38.64 17.25 10.89
N ASN A 58 -38.18 16.07 10.45
CA ASN A 58 -36.98 15.95 9.61
C ASN A 58 -37.25 15.03 8.42
N SER A 59 -37.78 15.58 7.34
CA SER A 59 -37.73 14.93 6.03
C SER A 59 -36.27 14.90 5.57
N LEU A 60 -35.50 13.92 6.07
CA LEU A 60 -34.21 13.58 5.48
C LEU A 60 -34.52 12.95 4.13
N ALA A 61 -34.67 13.78 3.09
CA ALA A 61 -34.99 13.35 1.75
C ALA A 61 -34.01 12.25 1.33
N THR A 62 -34.52 11.03 1.20
CA THR A 62 -33.74 9.92 0.64
C THR A 62 -33.36 10.35 -0.77
N ASP A 63 -32.06 10.48 -1.05
CA ASP A 63 -31.58 10.72 -2.40
C ASP A 63 -32.14 9.63 -3.30
N GLU A 64 -32.89 10.01 -4.34
CA GLU A 64 -33.58 9.10 -5.27
C GLU A 64 -32.63 8.06 -5.87
N LYS A 65 -31.32 8.36 -5.89
CA LYS A 65 -30.27 7.47 -6.40
C LYS A 65 -29.86 6.36 -5.44
N THR A 66 -30.17 6.47 -4.15
CA THR A 66 -29.69 5.54 -3.10
C THR A 66 -30.08 4.08 -3.37
N PRO A 67 -31.32 3.73 -3.74
CA PRO A 67 -31.71 2.34 -3.98
C PRO A 67 -30.95 1.71 -5.15
N TRP A 68 -30.79 2.44 -6.25
CA TRP A 68 -30.07 1.99 -7.43
C TRP A 68 -28.59 1.72 -7.13
N ILE A 69 -27.93 2.61 -6.37
CA ILE A 69 -26.53 2.44 -5.95
C ILE A 69 -26.39 1.17 -5.09
N LEU A 70 -27.28 0.95 -4.12
CA LEU A 70 -27.20 -0.23 -3.25
C LEU A 70 -27.39 -1.54 -4.02
N GLU A 71 -28.28 -1.56 -5.01
CA GLU A 71 -28.48 -2.72 -5.88
C GLU A 71 -27.25 -3.00 -6.75
N GLU A 72 -26.66 -1.96 -7.34
CA GLU A 72 -25.44 -2.09 -8.15
C GLU A 72 -24.26 -2.62 -7.31
N VAL A 73 -24.11 -2.11 -6.09
CA VAL A 73 -23.10 -2.54 -5.13
C VAL A 73 -23.27 -4.00 -4.74
N GLU A 74 -24.49 -4.42 -4.41
CA GLU A 74 -24.76 -5.82 -4.04
C GLU A 74 -24.58 -6.76 -5.23
N SER A 75 -24.93 -6.32 -6.45
CA SER A 75 -24.67 -7.05 -7.69
C SER A 75 -23.18 -7.31 -7.89
N ARG A 76 -22.32 -6.28 -7.75
CA ARG A 76 -20.86 -6.44 -7.82
C ARG A 76 -20.34 -7.40 -6.74
N ARG A 77 -20.81 -7.25 -5.50
CA ARG A 77 -20.42 -8.13 -4.39
C ARG A 77 -20.85 -9.58 -4.67
N ALA A 78 -22.04 -9.80 -5.21
CA ALA A 78 -22.55 -11.12 -5.60
C ALA A 78 -21.69 -11.76 -6.70
N GLN A 79 -21.31 -11.01 -7.74
CA GLN A 79 -20.43 -11.51 -8.80
C GLN A 79 -19.07 -11.95 -8.24
N ARG A 80 -18.46 -11.16 -7.32
CA ARG A 80 -17.20 -11.53 -6.66
C ARG A 80 -17.32 -12.79 -5.81
N ARG A 81 -18.43 -12.93 -5.08
CA ARG A 81 -18.71 -14.15 -4.31
C ARG A 81 -18.79 -15.36 -5.23
N GLN A 82 -19.52 -15.26 -6.35
CA GLN A 82 -19.64 -16.34 -7.33
C GLN A 82 -18.27 -16.71 -7.95
N ALA A 83 -17.49 -15.73 -8.39
CA ALA A 83 -16.17 -15.95 -8.97
C ALA A 83 -15.22 -16.71 -8.02
N ARG A 84 -15.32 -16.46 -6.70
CA ARG A 84 -14.48 -17.12 -5.69
C ARG A 84 -14.92 -18.53 -5.34
N VAL A 85 -16.23 -18.77 -5.33
CA VAL A 85 -16.76 -20.13 -5.22
C VAL A 85 -16.24 -20.98 -6.38
N LEU A 86 -16.20 -20.42 -7.60
CA LEU A 86 -15.65 -21.09 -8.77
C LEU A 86 -14.13 -21.33 -8.67
N SER A 87 -13.38 -20.45 -8.02
CA SER A 87 -11.92 -20.61 -7.82
C SER A 87 -11.53 -21.43 -6.59
N GLY A 88 -12.51 -21.95 -5.83
CA GLY A 88 -12.26 -22.74 -4.62
C GLY A 88 -11.83 -21.95 -3.39
N ASN A 89 -11.91 -20.61 -3.41
CA ASN A 89 -11.51 -19.76 -2.29
C ASN A 89 -12.72 -19.33 -1.44
N CYS A 90 -13.12 -20.20 -0.50
CA CYS A 90 -14.31 -19.99 0.34
C CYS A 90 -14.05 -19.29 1.69
N THR A 91 -12.79 -18.96 2.03
CA THR A 91 -12.43 -18.38 3.35
C THR A 91 -12.41 -16.85 3.37
N HIS A 92 -12.93 -16.20 2.33
CA HIS A 92 -12.85 -14.74 2.18
C HIS A 92 -13.87 -13.99 3.06
N GLU A 93 -13.40 -12.98 3.78
CA GLU A 93 -14.22 -12.06 4.57
C GLU A 93 -14.69 -10.85 3.78
N GLU A 94 -16.01 -10.63 3.71
CA GLU A 94 -16.57 -9.45 3.03
C GLU A 94 -15.95 -8.17 3.61
N GLY A 95 -15.50 -7.25 2.74
CA GLY A 95 -14.73 -6.07 3.14
C GLY A 95 -13.23 -6.15 2.85
N THR A 96 -12.67 -7.35 2.60
CA THR A 96 -11.24 -7.49 2.25
C THR A 96 -10.93 -7.35 0.75
N SER A 97 -11.94 -7.14 -0.11
CA SER A 97 -11.73 -6.91 -1.55
C SER A 97 -11.10 -5.53 -1.81
N SER A 98 -10.23 -5.40 -2.84
CA SER A 98 -9.62 -4.09 -3.19
C SER A 98 -10.53 -3.20 -4.02
N ASP A 99 -11.57 -3.76 -4.65
CA ASP A 99 -12.49 -3.02 -5.53
C ASP A 99 -11.77 -2.24 -6.66
N ASP A 100 -10.71 -2.83 -7.23
CA ASP A 100 -9.91 -2.24 -8.33
C ASP A 100 -10.57 -2.43 -9.73
N GLU A 101 -11.83 -2.86 -9.79
CA GLU A 101 -12.53 -3.23 -11.03
C GLU A 101 -13.26 -2.03 -11.66
N LEU A 102 -13.05 -1.77 -12.95
CA LEU A 102 -13.81 -0.79 -13.72
C LEU A 102 -15.09 -1.40 -14.31
N SER A 103 -16.06 -0.55 -14.64
CA SER A 103 -17.18 -0.97 -15.49
C SER A 103 -16.66 -1.35 -16.89
N SER A 104 -17.40 -2.18 -17.63
CA SER A 104 -17.00 -2.56 -18.99
C SER A 104 -16.83 -1.34 -19.91
N ALA A 105 -17.69 -0.33 -19.76
CA ALA A 105 -17.60 0.91 -20.53
C ALA A 105 -16.36 1.73 -20.16
N ASP A 106 -16.09 1.92 -18.87
CA ASP A 106 -14.91 2.67 -18.41
C ASP A 106 -13.61 1.96 -18.76
N MET A 107 -13.60 0.62 -18.74
CA MET A 107 -12.44 -0.18 -19.15
C MET A 107 -12.13 0.02 -20.63
N ILE A 108 -13.15 0.02 -21.50
CA ILE A 108 -12.98 0.26 -22.94
C ILE A 108 -12.50 1.70 -23.20
N ASP A 109 -13.09 2.69 -22.52
CA ASP A 109 -12.68 4.11 -22.61
C ASP A 109 -11.22 4.30 -22.17
N PHE A 110 -10.85 3.69 -21.05
CA PHE A 110 -9.49 3.71 -20.53
C PHE A 110 -8.50 3.08 -21.52
N GLN A 111 -8.79 1.87 -22.02
CA GLN A 111 -7.90 1.17 -22.96
C GLN A 111 -7.74 1.94 -24.27
N LYS A 112 -8.83 2.54 -24.78
CA LYS A 112 -8.79 3.39 -25.97
C LYS A 112 -7.91 4.62 -25.74
N SER A 113 -8.17 5.36 -24.66
CA SER A 113 -7.41 6.56 -24.31
C SER A 113 -5.92 6.23 -24.09
N GLN A 114 -5.62 5.12 -23.41
CA GLN A 114 -4.25 4.64 -23.24
C GLN A 114 -3.62 4.30 -24.59
N GLY A 115 -4.34 3.61 -25.47
CA GLY A 115 -3.90 3.26 -26.82
C GLY A 115 -3.55 4.48 -27.67
N ASP A 116 -4.40 5.52 -27.63
CA ASP A 116 -4.18 6.78 -28.34
C ASP A 116 -2.89 7.48 -27.84
N ILE A 117 -2.71 7.57 -26.51
CA ILE A 117 -1.50 8.14 -25.89
C ILE A 117 -0.24 7.35 -26.29
N LEU A 118 -0.32 6.02 -26.29
CA LEU A 118 0.81 5.15 -26.67
C LEU A 118 1.10 5.19 -28.18
N GLN A 119 0.11 5.54 -29.02
CA GLN A 119 0.35 5.79 -30.42
C GLN A 119 1.13 7.08 -30.64
N ASP A 120 0.79 8.15 -29.90
CA ASP A 120 1.52 9.42 -29.97
C ASP A 120 2.91 9.31 -29.35
N HIS A 121 3.06 8.51 -28.28
CA HIS A 121 4.35 8.13 -27.71
C HIS A 121 5.33 7.58 -28.76
N LYS A 122 4.87 6.69 -29.64
CA LYS A 122 5.72 6.10 -30.69
C LYS A 122 6.21 7.11 -31.73
N LYS A 123 5.46 8.19 -31.96
CA LYS A 123 5.78 9.21 -32.97
C LYS A 123 6.87 10.19 -32.54
N ILE A 124 7.11 10.36 -31.22
CA ILE A 124 8.04 11.38 -30.69
C ILE A 124 9.43 11.27 -31.32
N PHE A 125 9.98 10.06 -31.43
CA PHE A 125 11.34 9.84 -31.92
C PHE A 125 11.40 9.18 -33.31
N GLU A 126 10.28 9.15 -34.05
CA GLU A 126 10.22 8.48 -35.36
C GLU A 126 11.17 9.11 -36.39
N ASP A 127 11.34 10.43 -36.34
CA ASP A 127 12.21 11.21 -37.22
C ASP A 127 13.62 11.43 -36.64
N VAL A 128 13.90 10.90 -35.45
CA VAL A 128 15.17 11.11 -34.74
C VAL A 128 16.09 9.91 -34.93
N HIS A 129 17.30 10.16 -35.44
CA HIS A 129 18.31 9.13 -35.60
C HIS A 129 18.65 8.47 -34.24
N SER A 130 18.77 7.14 -34.23
CA SER A 130 18.95 6.31 -33.03
C SER A 130 20.09 6.78 -32.13
N ASP A 131 21.20 7.23 -32.71
CA ASP A 131 22.34 7.87 -32.04
C ASP A 131 22.01 9.03 -31.08
N PHE A 132 20.82 9.62 -31.16
CA PHE A 132 20.41 10.77 -30.36
C PHE A 132 19.21 10.50 -29.45
N CYS A 133 18.56 9.33 -29.56
CA CYS A 133 17.42 8.95 -28.73
C CYS A 133 17.59 7.59 -28.03
N ASN A 134 18.48 6.73 -28.51
CA ASN A 134 18.82 5.47 -27.86
C ASN A 134 19.89 5.69 -26.79
N ILE A 135 19.54 5.38 -25.54
CA ILE A 135 20.41 5.58 -24.37
C ILE A 135 21.73 4.81 -24.48
N GLN A 136 21.69 3.56 -24.97
CA GLN A 136 22.89 2.74 -25.14
C GLN A 136 23.84 3.37 -26.17
N ASN A 137 23.34 3.78 -27.34
CA ASN A 137 24.16 4.42 -28.38
C ASN A 137 24.81 5.72 -27.88
N ILE A 138 24.06 6.53 -27.10
CA ILE A 138 24.56 7.76 -26.50
C ILE A 138 25.69 7.44 -25.51
N LEU A 139 25.47 6.48 -24.61
CA LEU A 139 26.45 6.08 -23.60
C LEU A 139 27.71 5.47 -24.24
N LEU A 140 27.59 4.72 -25.33
CA LEU A 140 28.73 4.20 -26.08
C LEU A 140 29.63 5.32 -26.63
N LYS A 141 29.04 6.45 -27.08
CA LYS A 141 29.84 7.62 -27.50
C LYS A 141 30.59 8.26 -26.34
N PHE A 142 29.95 8.38 -25.17
CA PHE A 142 30.63 8.87 -23.97
C PHE A 142 31.70 7.90 -23.47
N GLN A 143 31.47 6.60 -23.60
CA GLN A 143 32.45 5.58 -23.27
C GLN A 143 33.68 5.70 -24.17
N GLN A 144 33.50 5.83 -25.48
CA GLN A 144 34.61 6.04 -26.41
C GLN A 144 35.38 7.33 -26.12
N TRP A 145 34.70 8.41 -25.71
CA TRP A 145 35.37 9.64 -25.28
C TRP A 145 36.18 9.39 -24.01
N ARG A 146 35.61 8.74 -23.01
CA ARG A 146 36.28 8.39 -21.75
C ARG A 146 37.53 7.54 -21.99
N GLU A 147 37.47 6.54 -22.87
CA GLU A 147 38.58 5.64 -23.19
C GLU A 147 39.69 6.32 -24.01
N LYS A 148 39.33 7.15 -25.00
CA LYS A 148 40.31 7.80 -25.89
C LYS A 148 40.91 9.08 -25.31
N PHE A 149 40.13 9.85 -24.55
CA PHE A 149 40.53 11.15 -24.01
C PHE A 149 40.04 11.32 -22.55
N PRO A 150 40.58 10.54 -21.60
CA PRO A 150 40.10 10.51 -20.21
C PRO A 150 40.21 11.87 -19.52
N ASP A 151 41.33 12.59 -19.69
CA ASP A 151 41.54 13.89 -19.02
C ASP A 151 40.45 14.89 -19.44
N SER A 152 40.17 14.98 -20.74
CA SER A 152 39.10 15.84 -21.27
C SER A 152 37.72 15.44 -20.74
N TYR A 153 37.43 14.14 -20.62
CA TYR A 153 36.15 13.65 -20.09
C TYR A 153 35.95 14.05 -18.62
N TYR A 154 36.97 13.85 -17.78
CA TYR A 154 36.87 14.15 -16.35
C TYR A 154 36.93 15.65 -16.06
N GLU A 155 37.78 16.41 -16.76
CA GLU A 155 37.87 17.87 -16.64
C GLU A 155 36.59 18.58 -17.09
N ALA A 156 35.86 18.02 -18.06
CA ALA A 156 34.56 18.53 -18.50
C ALA A 156 33.39 18.10 -17.60
N PHE A 157 33.65 17.37 -16.50
CA PHE A 157 32.64 16.89 -15.55
C PHE A 157 31.49 16.14 -16.21
N ILE A 158 31.78 15.31 -17.23
CA ILE A 158 30.75 14.64 -18.04
C ILE A 158 29.82 13.75 -17.21
N SER A 159 30.33 13.15 -16.14
CA SER A 159 29.52 12.37 -15.18
C SER A 159 28.34 13.16 -14.59
N LEU A 160 28.44 14.48 -14.46
CA LEU A 160 27.36 15.36 -13.99
C LEU A 160 26.37 15.75 -15.10
N CYS A 161 26.79 15.64 -16.36
CA CYS A 161 25.98 15.96 -17.54
C CYS A 161 25.15 14.76 -18.00
N ILE A 162 25.67 13.54 -17.90
CA ILE A 162 24.99 12.32 -18.34
C ILE A 162 23.59 12.19 -17.74
N PRO A 163 23.38 12.30 -16.41
CA PRO A 163 22.02 12.21 -15.85
C PRO A 163 21.05 13.25 -16.41
N LYS A 164 21.54 14.48 -16.68
CA LYS A 164 20.71 15.56 -17.24
C LYS A 164 20.32 15.25 -18.68
N LEU A 165 21.25 14.70 -19.47
CA LEU A 165 21.02 14.30 -20.84
C LEU A 165 20.03 13.12 -20.92
N LEU A 166 20.22 12.10 -20.09
CA LEU A 166 19.41 10.89 -20.11
C LEU A 166 18.00 11.11 -19.54
N ASN A 167 17.80 12.08 -18.65
CA ASN A 167 16.52 12.32 -17.98
C ASN A 167 15.30 12.30 -18.93
N PRO A 168 15.23 13.10 -20.02
CA PRO A 168 14.09 13.06 -20.93
C PRO A 168 13.91 11.71 -21.63
N LEU A 169 14.99 11.01 -21.98
CA LEU A 169 14.91 9.69 -22.63
C LEU A 169 14.41 8.61 -21.66
N ILE A 170 14.83 8.69 -20.40
CA ILE A 170 14.36 7.78 -19.36
C ILE A 170 12.89 8.08 -19.04
N ARG A 171 12.51 9.35 -18.90
CA ARG A 171 11.10 9.74 -18.74
C ARG A 171 10.23 9.20 -19.88
N PHE A 172 10.73 9.31 -21.11
CA PHE A 172 10.08 8.74 -22.28
C PHE A 172 9.87 7.22 -22.18
N GLN A 173 10.89 6.46 -21.77
CA GLN A 173 10.76 5.01 -21.56
C GLN A 173 9.81 4.66 -20.41
N LEU A 174 9.72 5.53 -19.40
CA LEU A 174 8.86 5.31 -18.24
C LEU A 174 7.39 5.64 -18.52
N ILE A 175 7.00 6.28 -19.64
CA ILE A 175 5.62 6.74 -19.87
C ILE A 175 4.57 5.64 -19.61
N ASP A 176 4.74 4.44 -20.17
CA ASP A 176 3.82 3.31 -19.98
C ASP A 176 4.07 2.52 -18.68
N TRP A 177 5.13 2.85 -17.94
CA TRP A 177 5.44 2.18 -16.69
C TRP A 177 4.50 2.63 -15.57
N ASN A 178 3.71 1.67 -15.07
CA ASN A 178 2.89 1.79 -13.87
C ASN A 178 3.49 0.92 -12.75
N PRO A 179 4.04 1.50 -11.68
CA PRO A 179 4.68 0.78 -10.57
C PRO A 179 3.69 0.06 -9.64
N LEU A 180 2.39 0.33 -9.77
CA LEU A 180 1.34 -0.21 -8.89
C LEU A 180 0.71 -1.49 -9.43
N LYS A 181 1.01 -1.87 -10.68
CA LYS A 181 0.53 -3.12 -11.27
C LYS A 181 1.32 -4.31 -10.77
N PHE A 182 0.64 -5.44 -10.58
CA PHE A 182 1.25 -6.69 -10.15
C PHE A 182 2.30 -7.22 -11.14
N ASP A 183 2.03 -7.07 -12.43
CA ASP A 183 2.90 -7.47 -13.55
C ASP A 183 3.85 -6.35 -14.01
N SER A 184 4.04 -5.33 -13.18
CA SER A 184 4.94 -4.21 -13.48
C SER A 184 6.38 -4.69 -13.66
N ILE A 185 7.00 -4.30 -14.77
CA ILE A 185 8.41 -4.56 -15.04
C ILE A 185 9.26 -3.89 -13.95
N GLY A 186 10.15 -4.66 -13.33
CA GLY A 186 11.09 -4.15 -12.35
C GLY A 186 12.12 -3.22 -12.99
N LEU A 187 12.49 -2.13 -12.31
CA LEU A 187 13.41 -1.13 -12.85
C LEU A 187 14.75 -1.72 -13.33
N LYS A 188 15.29 -2.74 -12.64
CA LYS A 188 16.52 -3.45 -13.04
C LYS A 188 16.43 -4.13 -14.41
N GLN A 189 15.22 -4.47 -14.86
CA GLN A 189 14.97 -5.13 -16.15
C GLN A 189 14.79 -4.12 -17.28
N MET A 190 14.75 -2.82 -16.98
CA MET A 190 14.52 -1.81 -18.01
C MET A 190 15.77 -1.56 -18.86
N PRO A 191 15.61 -1.26 -20.17
CA PRO A 191 16.74 -1.03 -21.06
C PRO A 191 17.65 0.12 -20.61
N TRP A 192 17.06 1.24 -20.14
CA TRP A 192 17.85 2.36 -19.63
C TRP A 192 18.71 1.98 -18.42
N PHE A 193 18.18 1.15 -17.52
CA PHE A 193 18.87 0.75 -16.29
C PHE A 193 20.08 -0.09 -16.64
N THR A 194 19.87 -1.10 -17.49
CA THR A 194 20.93 -1.99 -17.99
C THR A 194 22.02 -1.19 -18.70
N SER A 195 21.62 -0.28 -19.60
CA SER A 195 22.58 0.57 -20.35
C SER A 195 23.43 1.45 -19.44
N VAL A 196 22.82 2.08 -18.42
CA VAL A 196 23.54 2.91 -17.45
C VAL A 196 24.47 2.06 -16.58
N LYS A 197 24.01 0.86 -16.18
CA LYS A 197 24.80 -0.05 -15.35
C LYS A 197 26.03 -0.56 -16.09
N GLU A 198 25.87 -1.02 -17.33
CA GLU A 198 26.97 -1.43 -18.21
C GLU A 198 28.00 -0.31 -18.40
N PHE A 199 27.54 0.93 -18.64
CA PHE A 199 28.43 2.09 -18.78
C PHE A 199 29.27 2.37 -17.53
N ILE A 200 28.68 2.21 -16.34
CA ILE A 200 29.35 2.39 -15.06
C ILE A 200 30.33 1.25 -14.81
N ASP A 201 29.92 0.01 -15.07
CA ASP A 201 30.76 -1.17 -14.81
C ASP A 201 32.00 -1.18 -15.72
N CYS A 202 31.89 -0.72 -16.98
CA CYS A 202 33.04 -0.50 -17.87
C CYS A 202 34.05 0.54 -17.32
N SER A 203 33.66 1.42 -16.39
CA SER A 203 34.60 2.37 -15.76
C SER A 203 35.44 1.74 -14.64
N MET A 204 35.04 0.57 -14.13
CA MET A 204 35.66 -0.07 -12.96
C MET A 204 36.86 -0.93 -13.32
N GLU A 205 36.99 -1.34 -14.59
CA GLU A 205 38.14 -2.12 -15.08
C GLU A 205 39.42 -1.25 -15.14
N ASP A 206 39.26 0.07 -15.24
CA ASP A 206 40.35 1.05 -15.18
C ASP A 206 40.73 1.35 -13.71
N SER A 207 41.51 0.46 -13.12
CA SER A 207 42.05 0.44 -11.73
C SER A 207 42.73 1.71 -11.18
N LYS A 208 42.69 2.87 -11.86
CA LYS A 208 43.42 4.08 -11.47
C LYS A 208 42.62 5.11 -10.68
N LYS A 209 41.29 5.00 -10.55
CA LYS A 209 40.48 5.96 -9.77
C LYS A 209 39.35 5.26 -9.03
N GLU A 210 39.64 4.86 -7.79
CA GLU A 210 38.71 4.20 -6.87
C GLU A 210 37.48 5.08 -6.50
N ASP A 211 37.52 6.37 -6.81
CA ASP A 211 36.48 7.38 -6.55
C ASP A 211 35.95 8.04 -7.85
N SER A 212 35.63 7.23 -8.88
CA SER A 212 35.09 7.78 -10.13
C SER A 212 33.70 8.40 -9.91
N SER A 213 33.54 9.66 -10.30
CA SER A 213 32.27 10.39 -10.25
C SER A 213 31.16 9.72 -11.07
N ASP A 214 31.53 8.83 -11.99
CA ASP A 214 30.63 8.00 -12.79
C ASP A 214 29.82 7.01 -11.92
N LYS A 215 30.34 6.54 -10.78
CA LYS A 215 29.59 5.65 -9.84
C LYS A 215 28.28 6.27 -9.36
N LYS A 216 28.20 7.60 -9.34
CA LYS A 216 27.03 8.36 -8.89
C LYS A 216 25.97 8.55 -9.98
N ILE A 217 26.23 8.19 -11.23
CA ILE A 217 25.30 8.43 -12.36
C ILE A 217 23.97 7.72 -12.10
N LEU A 218 24.00 6.43 -11.76
CA LEU A 218 22.78 5.65 -11.53
C LEU A 218 21.96 6.21 -10.38
N SER A 219 22.60 6.48 -9.23
CA SER A 219 21.95 7.11 -8.06
C SER A 219 21.33 8.47 -8.43
N THR A 220 22.04 9.28 -9.22
CA THR A 220 21.55 10.59 -9.67
C THR A 220 20.34 10.46 -10.58
N VAL A 221 20.35 9.51 -11.53
CA VAL A 221 19.22 9.21 -12.42
C VAL A 221 17.99 8.76 -11.62
N ILE A 222 18.17 7.83 -10.69
CA ILE A 222 17.08 7.36 -9.83
C ILE A 222 16.49 8.55 -9.04
N ASN A 223 17.33 9.39 -8.45
CA ASN A 223 16.91 10.54 -7.65
C ASN A 223 16.22 11.64 -8.44
N LYS A 224 16.62 11.86 -9.69
CA LYS A 224 16.12 12.97 -10.51
C LYS A 224 14.97 12.58 -11.43
N THR A 225 14.80 11.30 -11.71
CA THR A 225 13.82 10.82 -12.69
C THR A 225 12.83 9.81 -12.08
N VAL A 226 13.33 8.78 -11.39
CA VAL A 226 12.47 7.68 -10.91
C VAL A 226 11.73 8.06 -9.63
N ILE A 227 12.43 8.62 -8.64
CA ILE A 227 11.82 9.00 -7.35
C ILE A 227 10.70 10.03 -7.55
N PRO A 228 10.88 11.15 -8.28
CA PRO A 228 9.80 12.11 -8.48
C PRO A 228 8.55 11.50 -9.13
N ARG A 229 8.75 10.56 -10.07
CA ARG A 229 7.64 9.83 -10.70
C ARG A 229 6.91 8.95 -9.70
N LEU A 230 7.64 8.14 -8.92
CA LEU A 230 7.05 7.31 -7.87
C LEU A 230 6.32 8.14 -6.80
N THR A 231 6.88 9.28 -6.40
CA THR A 231 6.21 10.20 -5.48
C THR A 231 4.88 10.67 -6.06
N GLY A 232 4.81 11.01 -7.35
CA GLY A 232 3.54 11.34 -8.01
C GLY A 232 2.53 10.19 -7.99
N PHE A 233 2.97 8.93 -8.16
CA PHE A 233 2.09 7.77 -7.99
C PHE A 233 1.58 7.66 -6.56
N VAL A 234 2.45 7.81 -5.55
CA VAL A 234 2.08 7.75 -4.13
C VAL A 234 1.05 8.81 -3.74
N GLU A 235 1.25 10.04 -4.21
CA GLU A 235 0.41 11.19 -3.82
C GLU A 235 -0.98 11.14 -4.44
N PHE A 236 -1.07 10.71 -5.70
CA PHE A 236 -2.27 10.93 -6.51
C PHE A 236 -2.96 9.65 -6.97
N ILE A 237 -2.26 8.53 -7.09
CA ILE A 237 -2.77 7.32 -7.75
C ILE A 237 -2.88 6.14 -6.78
N TRP A 238 -1.89 5.94 -5.91
CA TRP A 238 -1.83 4.80 -5.00
C TRP A 238 -2.99 4.83 -4.01
N ASP A 239 -3.64 3.67 -3.90
CA ASP A 239 -4.66 3.38 -2.92
C ASP A 239 -4.13 2.44 -1.81
N PRO A 240 -3.97 2.95 -0.57
CA PRO A 240 -3.55 2.13 0.57
C PRO A 240 -4.48 0.96 0.92
N LEU A 241 -5.75 0.97 0.48
CA LEU A 241 -6.68 -0.15 0.65
C LEU A 241 -6.46 -1.27 -0.38
N SER A 242 -5.73 -1.02 -1.47
CA SER A 242 -5.39 -2.07 -2.44
C SER A 242 -4.10 -2.79 -2.04
N THR A 243 -4.23 -4.06 -1.65
CA THR A 243 -3.09 -4.92 -1.28
C THR A 243 -2.16 -5.16 -2.48
N THR A 244 -2.71 -5.28 -3.69
CA THR A 244 -1.94 -5.47 -4.92
C THR A 244 -1.08 -4.25 -5.22
N GLN A 245 -1.67 -3.05 -5.17
CA GLN A 245 -0.92 -1.80 -5.40
C GLN A 245 0.15 -1.60 -4.31
N THR A 246 -0.21 -1.84 -3.05
CA THR A 246 0.69 -1.70 -1.91
C THR A 246 1.91 -2.63 -2.01
N THR A 247 1.69 -3.91 -2.33
CA THR A 247 2.78 -4.89 -2.48
C THR A 247 3.69 -4.57 -3.66
N SER A 248 3.10 -4.14 -4.79
CA SER A 248 3.87 -3.74 -5.98
C SER A 248 4.73 -2.52 -5.69
N LEU A 249 4.16 -1.50 -5.03
CA LEU A 249 4.88 -0.30 -4.64
C LEU A 249 6.03 -0.58 -3.67
N ILE A 250 5.79 -1.41 -2.65
CA ILE A 250 6.84 -1.87 -1.70
C ILE A 250 8.00 -2.52 -2.45
N THR A 251 7.71 -3.35 -3.46
CA THR A 251 8.73 -4.01 -4.28
C THR A 251 9.59 -3.00 -5.04
N GLN A 252 8.96 -1.99 -5.66
CA GLN A 252 9.69 -0.93 -6.36
C GLN A 252 10.51 -0.06 -5.39
N CYS A 253 9.96 0.29 -4.23
CA CYS A 253 10.67 1.04 -3.20
C CYS A 253 11.88 0.27 -2.67
N ARG A 254 11.74 -1.02 -2.38
CA ARG A 254 12.84 -1.87 -1.88
C ARG A 254 14.01 -1.91 -2.88
N MET A 255 13.70 -2.08 -4.17
CA MET A 255 14.69 -2.03 -5.24
C MET A 255 15.45 -0.69 -5.24
N ILE A 256 14.74 0.44 -5.10
CA ILE A 256 15.39 1.76 -5.02
C ILE A 256 16.29 1.87 -3.78
N LEU A 257 15.86 1.33 -2.64
CA LEU A 257 16.65 1.37 -1.42
C LEU A 257 17.94 0.55 -1.53
N GLU A 258 17.87 -0.62 -2.17
CA GLU A 258 19.05 -1.47 -2.44
C GLU A 258 20.09 -0.72 -3.28
N GLU A 259 19.68 -0.09 -4.39
CA GLU A 259 20.59 0.64 -5.28
C GLU A 259 21.19 1.92 -4.66
N HIS A 260 20.56 2.47 -3.62
CA HIS A 260 21.13 3.58 -2.87
C HIS A 260 22.08 3.14 -1.75
N SER A 261 21.91 1.94 -1.21
CA SER A 261 22.77 1.42 -0.14
C SER A 261 24.23 1.20 -0.58
N THR A 262 24.46 1.01 -1.87
CA THR A 262 25.80 0.88 -2.48
C THR A 262 26.54 2.22 -2.63
N CYS A 263 25.92 3.36 -2.30
CA CYS A 263 26.49 4.69 -2.45
C CYS A 263 26.50 5.42 -1.10
N GLU A 264 27.45 5.06 -0.22
CA GLU A 264 27.45 5.32 1.24
C GLU A 264 27.38 6.80 1.70
N ASN A 265 27.52 7.80 0.82
CA ASN A 265 27.88 9.16 1.26
C ASN A 265 26.88 10.30 0.95
N GLU A 266 25.67 10.03 0.44
CA GLU A 266 24.68 11.10 0.19
C GLU A 266 23.37 10.89 0.96
N VAL A 267 23.04 11.86 1.83
CA VAL A 267 21.71 11.99 2.43
C VAL A 267 20.72 12.23 1.29
N ASN A 268 20.06 11.16 0.87
CA ASN A 268 19.15 11.19 -0.26
C ASN A 268 17.83 11.84 0.15
N LYS A 269 17.77 13.17 0.04
CA LYS A 269 16.56 13.96 0.28
C LYS A 269 15.35 13.42 -0.49
N GLY A 270 15.54 12.97 -1.74
CA GLY A 270 14.47 12.41 -2.56
C GLY A 270 13.86 11.15 -1.94
N LYS A 271 14.68 10.23 -1.43
CA LYS A 271 14.21 9.05 -0.69
C LYS A 271 13.40 9.45 0.54
N GLN A 272 13.90 10.41 1.33
CA GLN A 272 13.20 10.87 2.53
C GLN A 272 11.85 11.51 2.19
N ASP A 273 11.79 12.30 1.12
CA ASP A 273 10.56 12.93 0.66
C ASP A 273 9.54 11.89 0.13
N LEU A 274 10.00 10.84 -0.56
CA LEU A 274 9.16 9.70 -0.96
C LEU A 274 8.57 8.97 0.26
N LEU A 275 9.40 8.62 1.25
CA LEU A 275 8.92 7.94 2.47
C LEU A 275 7.93 8.82 3.26
N LYS A 276 8.17 10.13 3.33
CA LYS A 276 7.22 11.08 3.95
C LYS A 276 5.90 11.12 3.19
N SER A 277 5.94 11.09 1.85
CA SER A 277 4.74 11.08 1.01
C SER A 277 3.92 9.81 1.24
N ILE A 278 4.57 8.64 1.35
CA ILE A 278 3.93 7.37 1.70
C ILE A 278 3.21 7.47 3.06
N VAL A 279 3.93 7.96 4.09
CA VAL A 279 3.37 8.15 5.43
C VAL A 279 2.18 9.12 5.42
N SER A 280 2.29 10.23 4.68
CA SER A 280 1.21 11.20 4.53
C SER A 280 -0.02 10.58 3.87
N ARG A 281 0.18 9.79 2.80
CA ARG A 281 -0.90 9.10 2.09
C ARG A 281 -1.61 8.07 2.96
N MET A 282 -0.87 7.31 3.77
CA MET A 282 -1.46 6.38 4.76
C MET A 282 -2.27 7.12 5.82
N LYS A 283 -1.73 8.21 6.38
CA LYS A 283 -2.45 9.04 7.37
C LYS A 283 -3.80 9.50 6.80
N LYS A 284 -3.77 10.00 5.56
CA LYS A 284 -4.98 10.42 4.85
C LYS A 284 -5.98 9.28 4.66
N ALA A 285 -5.53 8.09 4.25
CA ALA A 285 -6.42 6.93 4.10
C ALA A 285 -7.05 6.49 5.43
N ILE A 286 -6.30 6.55 6.54
CA ILE A 286 -6.86 6.26 7.88
C ILE A 286 -7.94 7.28 8.26
N GLU A 287 -7.71 8.57 7.95
CA GLU A 287 -8.61 9.67 8.32
C GLU A 287 -9.86 9.74 7.44
N ASP A 288 -9.71 9.55 6.12
CA ASP A 288 -10.76 9.76 5.14
C ASP A 288 -11.57 8.49 4.83
N ASP A 289 -10.96 7.29 4.89
CA ASP A 289 -11.55 6.06 4.35
C ASP A 289 -11.96 5.04 5.44
N VAL A 290 -11.55 5.21 6.70
CA VAL A 290 -11.89 4.28 7.78
C VAL A 290 -13.15 4.72 8.52
N PHE A 291 -14.21 3.94 8.38
CA PHE A 291 -15.47 4.16 9.08
C PHE A 291 -16.06 2.84 9.57
N ILE A 292 -16.03 2.58 10.88
CA ILE A 292 -16.67 1.40 11.48
C ILE A 292 -17.85 1.88 12.34
N PRO A 293 -19.10 1.71 11.90
CA PRO A 293 -20.26 2.18 12.66
C PRO A 293 -20.45 1.35 13.93
N LEU A 294 -20.94 1.99 14.98
CA LEU A 294 -21.38 1.32 16.21
C LEU A 294 -22.90 1.32 16.25
N TYR A 295 -23.48 0.13 16.33
CA TYR A 295 -24.92 -0.07 16.41
C TYR A 295 -25.33 -0.65 17.77
N PRO A 296 -26.57 -0.40 18.23
CA PRO A 296 -27.12 -1.07 19.40
C PRO A 296 -27.07 -2.60 19.23
N LYS A 297 -26.86 -3.33 20.32
CA LYS A 297 -26.76 -4.80 20.30
C LYS A 297 -27.96 -5.45 19.61
N SER A 298 -29.16 -4.97 19.88
CA SER A 298 -30.39 -5.45 19.25
C SER A 298 -30.39 -5.38 17.72
N ALA A 299 -29.70 -4.40 17.11
CA ALA A 299 -29.61 -4.26 15.66
C ALA A 299 -28.60 -5.22 15.01
N VAL A 300 -27.64 -5.73 15.78
CA VAL A 300 -26.54 -6.60 15.30
C VAL A 300 -26.60 -8.02 15.86
N GLU A 301 -27.52 -8.31 16.77
CA GLU A 301 -27.79 -9.65 17.31
C GLU A 301 -28.08 -10.65 16.19
N ASN A 302 -28.91 -10.26 15.22
CA ASN A 302 -29.10 -11.04 14.02
C ASN A 302 -27.96 -10.77 13.02
N ARG A 303 -27.08 -11.74 12.83
CA ARG A 303 -25.96 -11.68 11.85
C ARG A 303 -26.41 -11.45 10.41
N THR A 304 -27.64 -11.80 10.07
CA THR A 304 -28.16 -11.57 8.71
C THR A 304 -28.70 -10.14 8.53
N SER A 305 -28.74 -9.33 9.59
CA SER A 305 -29.25 -7.97 9.52
C SER A 305 -28.37 -7.09 8.62
N PRO A 306 -28.97 -6.09 7.92
CA PRO A 306 -28.20 -5.14 7.13
C PRO A 306 -27.11 -4.43 7.94
N HIS A 307 -27.42 -4.04 9.19
CA HIS A 307 -26.50 -3.38 10.12
C HIS A 307 -25.31 -4.27 10.49
N SER A 308 -25.55 -5.53 10.81
CA SER A 308 -24.48 -6.49 11.15
C SER A 308 -23.54 -6.72 9.97
N LYS A 309 -24.10 -6.97 8.77
CA LYS A 309 -23.33 -7.17 7.55
C LYS A 309 -22.48 -5.96 7.18
N PHE A 310 -23.04 -4.76 7.30
CA PHE A 310 -22.30 -3.53 6.99
C PHE A 310 -21.19 -3.27 8.00
N GLN A 311 -21.46 -3.38 9.29
CA GLN A 311 -20.44 -3.23 10.33
C GLN A 311 -19.29 -4.23 10.14
N GLU A 312 -19.60 -5.47 9.78
CA GLU A 312 -18.59 -6.49 9.47
C GLU A 312 -17.70 -6.08 8.30
N ARG A 313 -18.30 -5.68 7.18
CA ARG A 313 -17.55 -5.23 6.00
C ARG A 313 -16.60 -4.09 6.33
N GLN A 314 -17.08 -3.13 7.12
CA GLN A 314 -16.26 -2.00 7.54
C GLN A 314 -15.11 -2.43 8.47
N PHE A 315 -15.36 -3.37 9.38
CA PHE A 315 -14.31 -3.93 10.23
C PHE A 315 -13.22 -4.60 9.40
N TRP A 316 -13.59 -5.50 8.49
CA TRP A 316 -12.63 -6.22 7.64
C TRP A 316 -11.90 -5.30 6.67
N SER A 317 -12.54 -4.25 6.16
CA SER A 317 -11.89 -3.21 5.35
C SER A 317 -10.83 -2.46 6.18
N GLY A 318 -11.17 -2.04 7.40
CA GLY A 318 -10.22 -1.40 8.32
C GLY A 318 -9.06 -2.33 8.70
N LEU A 319 -9.34 -3.61 8.93
CA LEU A 319 -8.31 -4.62 9.23
C LEU A 319 -7.41 -4.91 8.02
N LYS A 320 -7.95 -4.87 6.80
CA LYS A 320 -7.15 -4.97 5.58
C LYS A 320 -6.20 -3.78 5.44
N LEU A 321 -6.69 -2.55 5.67
CA LEU A 321 -5.83 -1.35 5.67
C LEU A 321 -4.73 -1.48 6.72
N PHE A 322 -5.06 -2.00 7.91
CA PHE A 322 -4.09 -2.29 8.97
C PHE A 322 -3.00 -3.24 8.48
N GLY A 323 -3.38 -4.37 7.88
CA GLY A 323 -2.42 -5.30 7.27
C GLY A 323 -1.55 -4.61 6.21
N ASN A 324 -2.16 -3.86 5.29
CA ASN A 324 -1.44 -3.15 4.23
C ASN A 324 -0.44 -2.11 4.76
N ILE A 325 -0.77 -1.38 5.84
CA ILE A 325 0.15 -0.44 6.50
C ILE A 325 1.34 -1.20 7.08
N LEU A 326 1.11 -2.34 7.76
CA LEU A 326 2.16 -3.10 8.41
C LEU A 326 3.09 -3.84 7.44
N LEU A 327 2.68 -4.05 6.17
CA LEU A 327 3.56 -4.57 5.11
C LEU A 327 4.79 -3.68 4.87
N TRP A 328 4.72 -2.39 5.24
CA TRP A 328 5.83 -1.44 5.09
C TRP A 328 6.91 -1.56 6.16
N ASN A 329 6.79 -2.54 7.05
CA ASN A 329 7.87 -2.97 7.91
C ASN A 329 9.17 -3.14 7.10
N GLU A 330 10.32 -2.84 7.71
CA GLU A 330 11.66 -2.78 7.09
C GLU A 330 11.94 -1.58 6.17
N LEU A 331 10.91 -0.98 5.54
CA LEU A 331 11.09 0.21 4.71
C LEU A 331 10.85 1.51 5.50
N LEU A 332 9.87 1.50 6.40
CA LEU A 332 9.56 2.63 7.28
C LEU A 332 10.09 2.41 8.71
N PRO A 333 10.42 3.50 9.43
CA PRO A 333 10.77 3.42 10.84
C PRO A 333 9.67 2.77 11.69
N GLU A 334 10.08 1.93 12.64
CA GLU A 334 9.18 1.13 13.49
C GLU A 334 8.23 2.02 14.32
N ASP A 335 8.72 3.13 14.87
CA ASP A 335 7.95 4.10 15.65
C ASP A 335 6.81 4.72 14.82
N ILE A 336 7.08 5.07 13.56
CA ILE A 336 6.07 5.63 12.65
C ILE A 336 5.02 4.58 12.31
N LEU A 337 5.43 3.34 12.02
CA LEU A 337 4.48 2.25 11.73
C LEU A 337 3.61 1.90 12.93
N GLN A 338 4.18 1.89 14.14
CA GLN A 338 3.43 1.68 15.37
C GLN A 338 2.46 2.84 15.64
N GLU A 339 2.86 4.09 15.39
CA GLU A 339 1.95 5.25 15.50
C GLU A 339 0.75 5.11 14.55
N LEU A 340 0.99 4.78 13.28
CA LEU A 340 -0.07 4.65 12.26
C LEU A 340 -0.95 3.42 12.50
N GLY A 341 -0.35 2.23 12.55
CA GLY A 341 -1.05 0.97 12.64
C GLY A 341 -1.67 0.75 14.02
N LEU A 342 -0.89 0.86 15.09
CA LEU A 342 -1.36 0.56 16.44
C LEU A 342 -2.11 1.75 17.06
N GLY A 343 -1.53 2.94 16.99
CA GLY A 343 -2.11 4.15 17.57
C GLY A 343 -3.34 4.63 16.82
N LYS A 344 -3.19 5.01 15.55
CA LYS A 344 -4.23 5.69 14.78
C LYS A 344 -5.30 4.76 14.21
N LEU A 345 -5.00 3.49 13.98
CA LEU A 345 -5.94 2.55 13.36
C LEU A 345 -6.48 1.51 14.34
N LEU A 346 -5.61 0.67 14.93
CA LEU A 346 -6.02 -0.39 15.86
C LEU A 346 -6.74 0.18 17.09
N ASN A 347 -6.09 1.07 17.84
CA ASN A 347 -6.65 1.59 19.09
C ASN A 347 -7.87 2.49 18.87
N ARG A 348 -7.88 3.28 17.79
CA ARG A 348 -8.95 4.26 17.51
C ARG A 348 -10.18 3.66 16.84
N TYR A 349 -10.05 2.58 16.07
CA TYR A 349 -11.17 2.03 15.29
C TYR A 349 -11.42 0.56 15.59
N LEU A 350 -10.42 -0.31 15.40
CA LEU A 350 -10.61 -1.77 15.48
C LEU A 350 -10.93 -2.24 16.90
N ILE A 351 -10.20 -1.77 17.92
CA ILE A 351 -10.46 -2.14 19.32
C ILE A 351 -11.81 -1.61 19.77
N ILE A 352 -12.18 -0.38 19.37
CA ILE A 352 -13.50 0.19 19.72
C ILE A 352 -14.62 -0.67 19.15
N ALA A 353 -14.49 -1.15 17.91
CA ALA A 353 -15.45 -2.07 17.31
C ALA A 353 -15.51 -3.40 18.07
N LEU A 354 -14.36 -3.98 18.43
CA LEU A 354 -14.28 -5.23 19.18
C LEU A 354 -14.89 -5.14 20.59
N LEU A 355 -14.69 -4.02 21.29
CA LEU A 355 -15.26 -3.77 22.62
C LEU A 355 -16.80 -3.75 22.61
N ASN A 356 -17.39 -3.37 21.48
CA ASN A 356 -18.85 -3.31 21.30
C ASN A 356 -19.44 -4.59 20.68
N ALA A 357 -18.61 -5.54 20.28
CA ALA A 357 -19.04 -6.81 19.71
C ALA A 357 -19.51 -7.81 20.79
N ILE A 358 -20.32 -8.78 20.39
CA ILE A 358 -20.72 -9.90 21.25
C ILE A 358 -19.54 -10.88 21.36
N PRO A 359 -19.04 -11.20 22.57
CA PRO A 359 -17.94 -12.15 22.74
C PRO A 359 -18.28 -13.51 22.13
N GLY A 360 -17.31 -14.12 21.43
CA GLY A 360 -17.46 -15.42 20.81
C GLY A 360 -16.36 -15.71 19.78
N PRO A 361 -16.47 -16.85 19.06
CA PRO A 361 -15.43 -17.29 18.12
C PRO A 361 -15.10 -16.28 17.01
N ASP A 362 -16.08 -15.49 16.58
CA ASP A 362 -15.88 -14.45 15.56
C ASP A 362 -14.94 -13.32 16.02
N VAL A 363 -15.14 -12.82 17.24
CA VAL A 363 -14.27 -11.81 17.85
C VAL A 363 -12.85 -12.34 18.02
N VAL A 364 -12.71 -13.62 18.41
CA VAL A 364 -11.42 -14.28 18.57
C VAL A 364 -10.73 -14.45 17.21
N LYS A 365 -11.46 -14.81 16.16
CA LYS A 365 -10.96 -14.86 14.78
C LYS A 365 -10.40 -13.50 14.35
N LYS A 366 -11.13 -12.41 14.61
CA LYS A 366 -10.67 -11.04 14.31
C LYS A 366 -9.40 -10.69 15.07
N CYS A 367 -9.31 -11.05 16.35
CA CYS A 367 -8.10 -10.85 17.16
C CYS A 367 -6.91 -11.67 16.64
N SER A 368 -7.15 -12.92 16.24
CA SER A 368 -6.14 -13.79 15.64
C SER A 368 -5.60 -13.17 14.34
N GLN A 369 -6.47 -12.61 13.49
CA GLN A 369 -6.07 -11.91 12.27
C GLN A 369 -5.30 -10.60 12.56
N ILE A 370 -5.70 -9.80 13.56
CA ILE A 370 -4.91 -8.63 14.00
C ILE A 370 -3.49 -9.08 14.39
N ALA A 371 -3.38 -10.13 15.21
CA ALA A 371 -2.10 -10.66 15.63
C ALA A 371 -1.30 -11.30 14.47
N ALA A 372 -1.97 -11.81 13.44
CA ALA A 372 -1.35 -12.34 12.22
C ALA A 372 -0.57 -11.27 11.44
N TYR A 373 -1.07 -10.03 11.39
CA TYR A 373 -0.43 -8.93 10.66
C TYR A 373 0.73 -8.26 11.40
N LEU A 374 0.90 -8.49 12.70
CA LEU A 374 1.96 -7.85 13.48
C LEU A 374 3.34 -8.38 13.07
N PRO A 375 4.31 -7.50 12.73
CA PRO A 375 5.66 -7.92 12.40
C PRO A 375 6.37 -8.62 13.56
N GLU A 376 6.89 -9.82 13.32
CA GLU A 376 7.60 -10.62 14.34
C GLU A 376 8.83 -9.88 14.90
N LYS A 377 9.48 -9.05 14.07
CA LYS A 377 10.67 -8.26 14.44
C LYS A 377 10.44 -7.32 15.63
N TRP A 378 9.21 -6.84 15.82
CA TRP A 378 8.86 -5.97 16.96
C TRP A 378 9.00 -6.69 18.31
N PHE A 379 8.99 -8.01 18.29
CA PHE A 379 8.98 -8.87 19.47
C PHE A 379 10.28 -9.66 19.68
N GLN A 380 11.29 -9.43 18.83
CA GLN A 380 12.56 -10.17 18.88
C GLN A 380 13.51 -9.74 20.02
N LYS A 381 13.24 -8.62 20.69
CA LYS A 381 14.01 -8.17 21.87
C LYS A 381 13.66 -9.06 23.08
N SER A 382 14.27 -10.25 23.10
CA SER A 382 13.96 -11.40 23.96
C SER A 382 14.05 -11.18 25.48
N ALA A 383 14.66 -10.08 25.93
CA ALA A 383 14.84 -9.83 27.36
C ALA A 383 13.56 -9.35 28.07
N MET A 384 12.56 -8.88 27.32
CA MET A 384 11.33 -8.32 27.91
C MET A 384 10.18 -9.33 27.79
N ARG A 385 9.74 -9.91 28.91
CA ARG A 385 8.50 -10.72 29.04
C ARG A 385 7.21 -9.87 28.91
N THR A 386 7.35 -8.67 28.35
CA THR A 386 6.32 -7.64 28.24
C THR A 386 6.24 -7.17 26.79
N SER A 387 5.02 -7.12 26.28
CA SER A 387 4.70 -6.62 24.94
C SER A 387 5.03 -5.12 24.78
N ILE A 388 5.01 -4.63 23.54
CA ILE A 388 5.13 -3.21 23.22
C ILE A 388 3.97 -2.39 23.84
N PRO A 389 4.23 -1.16 24.35
CA PRO A 389 3.24 -0.37 25.08
C PRO A 389 1.97 -0.03 24.29
N GLN A 390 2.08 0.15 22.98
CA GLN A 390 0.95 0.52 22.11
C GLN A 390 -0.11 -0.59 21.99
N LEU A 391 0.23 -1.83 22.36
CA LEU A 391 -0.67 -2.98 22.39
C LEU A 391 -1.40 -3.16 23.73
N GLU A 392 -1.17 -2.30 24.74
CA GLU A 392 -1.78 -2.46 26.06
C GLU A 392 -3.31 -2.56 25.99
N ASN A 393 -3.97 -1.68 25.23
CA ASN A 393 -5.43 -1.74 25.05
C ASN A 393 -5.90 -3.07 24.42
N PHE A 394 -5.10 -3.63 23.51
CA PHE A 394 -5.40 -4.91 22.87
C PHE A 394 -5.23 -6.07 23.85
N ILE A 395 -4.17 -6.05 24.64
CA ILE A 395 -3.92 -7.04 25.70
C ILE A 395 -5.05 -7.03 26.73
N GLN A 396 -5.45 -5.84 27.21
CA GLN A 396 -6.56 -5.71 28.14
C GLN A 396 -7.88 -6.23 27.54
N PHE A 397 -8.13 -5.93 26.26
CA PHE A 397 -9.30 -6.47 25.55
C PHE A 397 -9.30 -8.01 25.49
N LEU A 398 -8.15 -8.60 25.16
CA LEU A 398 -7.98 -10.06 25.10
C LEU A 398 -8.26 -10.71 26.45
N LEU A 399 -7.68 -10.18 27.53
CA LEU A 399 -7.89 -10.69 28.90
C LEU A 399 -9.37 -10.59 29.33
N GLN A 400 -10.02 -9.45 29.05
CA GLN A 400 -11.45 -9.28 29.33
C GLN A 400 -12.32 -10.25 28.54
N SER A 401 -11.95 -10.52 27.29
CA SER A 401 -12.66 -11.47 26.43
C SER A 401 -12.47 -12.90 26.94
N ALA A 402 -11.24 -13.29 27.30
CA ALA A 402 -10.94 -14.60 27.88
C ALA A 402 -11.69 -14.82 29.20
N CYS A 403 -11.74 -13.81 30.08
CA CYS A 403 -12.53 -13.85 31.33
C CYS A 403 -14.02 -14.10 31.09
N LYS A 404 -14.61 -13.45 30.07
CA LYS A 404 -16.03 -13.66 29.72
C LYS A 404 -16.27 -15.05 29.15
N LEU A 405 -15.34 -15.58 28.35
CA LEU A 405 -15.46 -16.88 27.70
C LEU A 405 -15.18 -18.05 28.65
N SER A 406 -14.26 -17.90 29.60
CA SER A 406 -13.94 -18.92 30.60
C SER A 406 -15.13 -19.25 31.51
N ARG A 407 -16.02 -18.27 31.75
CA ARG A 407 -17.27 -18.44 32.51
C ARG A 407 -18.35 -19.22 31.74
N ASN A 408 -18.23 -19.34 30.42
CA ASN A 408 -19.24 -19.91 29.53
C ASN A 408 -18.83 -21.29 28.94
N GLU A 409 -17.82 -21.95 29.50
CA GLU A 409 -17.29 -23.27 29.05
C GLU A 409 -16.68 -23.32 27.63
N ILE A 410 -16.39 -22.17 27.03
CA ILE A 410 -15.80 -22.06 25.69
C ILE A 410 -14.25 -22.18 25.80
N ARG A 411 -13.71 -23.40 25.80
CA ARG A 411 -12.28 -23.67 26.10
C ARG A 411 -11.32 -23.38 24.95
N ASP A 412 -11.72 -23.63 23.70
CA ASP A 412 -10.81 -23.51 22.55
C ASP A 412 -10.47 -22.04 22.24
N GLU A 413 -11.44 -21.15 22.38
CA GLU A 413 -11.28 -19.71 22.18
C GLU A 413 -10.39 -19.07 23.24
N VAL A 414 -10.47 -19.54 24.50
CA VAL A 414 -9.57 -19.08 25.56
C VAL A 414 -8.13 -19.50 25.27
N LYS A 415 -7.92 -20.73 24.78
CA LYS A 415 -6.61 -21.18 24.31
C LYS A 415 -6.10 -20.32 23.16
N GLU A 416 -6.94 -19.97 22.19
CA GLU A 416 -6.56 -19.11 21.08
C GLU A 416 -6.17 -17.69 21.54
N ILE A 417 -6.90 -17.13 22.51
CA ILE A 417 -6.53 -15.84 23.12
C ILE A 417 -5.17 -15.93 23.82
N ILE A 418 -4.89 -17.00 24.55
CA ILE A 418 -3.59 -17.22 25.20
C ILE A 418 -2.48 -17.33 24.14
N LEU A 419 -2.71 -18.05 23.04
CA LEU A 419 -1.77 -18.12 21.92
C LEU A 419 -1.47 -16.74 21.33
N ILE A 420 -2.50 -15.88 21.20
CA ILE A 420 -2.32 -14.49 20.75
C ILE A 420 -1.45 -13.71 21.74
N LEU A 421 -1.73 -13.78 23.04
CA LEU A 421 -0.94 -13.09 24.09
C LEU A 421 0.53 -13.53 24.07
N VAL A 422 0.78 -14.82 23.89
CA VAL A 422 2.14 -15.37 23.76
C VAL A 422 2.83 -14.85 22.49
N LYS A 423 2.13 -14.85 21.36
CA LYS A 423 2.65 -14.34 20.08
C LYS A 423 3.11 -12.88 20.18
N ILE A 424 2.36 -12.04 20.88
CA ILE A 424 2.69 -10.61 21.08
C ILE A 424 3.61 -10.37 22.29
N LYS A 425 4.19 -11.42 22.88
CA LYS A 425 5.09 -11.37 24.05
C LYS A 425 4.48 -10.73 25.30
N ALA A 426 3.16 -10.82 25.47
CA ALA A 426 2.47 -10.50 26.71
C ALA A 426 2.51 -11.69 27.70
N LEU A 427 3.71 -12.23 27.96
CA LEU A 427 3.90 -13.49 28.68
C LEU A 427 3.46 -13.38 30.14
N ASN A 428 3.83 -12.30 30.83
CA ASN A 428 3.44 -12.08 32.23
C ASN A 428 1.91 -12.05 32.40
N GLN A 429 1.20 -11.41 31.46
CA GLN A 429 -0.26 -11.34 31.47
C GLN A 429 -0.89 -12.71 31.18
N ALA A 430 -0.32 -13.48 30.23
CA ALA A 430 -0.77 -14.83 29.92
C ALA A 430 -0.58 -15.78 31.11
N GLU A 431 0.58 -15.76 31.76
CA GLU A 431 0.85 -16.56 32.97
C GLU A 431 -0.11 -16.21 34.10
N SER A 432 -0.23 -14.92 34.43
CA SER A 432 -1.15 -14.47 35.48
C SER A 432 -2.58 -14.92 35.23
N PHE A 433 -3.05 -14.88 33.98
CA PHE A 433 -4.39 -15.34 33.62
C PHE A 433 -4.55 -16.85 33.77
N ILE A 434 -3.55 -17.63 33.34
CA ILE A 434 -3.57 -19.10 33.48
C ILE A 434 -3.63 -19.50 34.96
N GLU A 435 -2.88 -18.80 35.82
CA GLU A 435 -2.84 -19.07 37.25
C GLU A 435 -4.16 -18.71 37.94
N GLU A 436 -4.74 -17.54 37.63
CA GLU A 436 -6.01 -17.08 38.21
C GLU A 436 -7.18 -18.01 37.86
N TYR A 437 -7.22 -18.57 36.64
CA TYR A 437 -8.32 -19.43 36.16
C TYR A 437 -8.01 -20.93 36.23
N HIS A 438 -6.90 -21.33 36.87
CA HIS A 438 -6.47 -22.74 37.03
C HIS A 438 -6.36 -23.51 35.70
N LEU A 439 -5.83 -22.87 34.65
CA LEU A 439 -5.72 -23.43 33.30
C LEU A 439 -4.36 -24.12 33.06
N ASP A 440 -3.89 -24.93 34.01
CA ASP A 440 -2.52 -25.47 34.00
C ASP A 440 -2.15 -26.28 32.74
N HIS A 441 -3.15 -26.90 32.10
CA HIS A 441 -2.99 -27.60 30.81
C HIS A 441 -2.52 -26.69 29.66
N LEU A 442 -2.65 -25.36 29.78
CA LEU A 442 -2.19 -24.38 28.80
C LEU A 442 -0.81 -23.80 29.12
N ARG A 443 -0.21 -24.12 30.28
CA ARG A 443 1.16 -23.67 30.61
C ARG A 443 2.21 -24.16 29.61
N SER A 444 1.98 -25.30 28.95
CA SER A 444 2.89 -25.82 27.91
C SER A 444 3.00 -24.88 26.72
N VAL A 445 1.93 -24.15 26.40
CA VAL A 445 1.88 -23.18 25.28
C VAL A 445 2.84 -22.02 25.51
N ILE A 446 3.07 -21.62 26.76
CA ILE A 446 4.01 -20.54 27.09
C ILE A 446 5.45 -21.03 26.95
N LYS A 447 5.73 -22.26 27.42
CA LYS A 447 7.06 -22.87 27.40
C LYS A 447 7.62 -23.14 26.00
N GLU A 448 6.76 -23.27 24.99
CA GLU A 448 7.18 -23.41 23.59
C GLU A 448 7.71 -22.10 22.98
N PHE A 449 7.48 -20.95 23.63
CA PHE A 449 7.80 -19.61 23.12
C PHE A 449 8.76 -18.79 24.01
N GLU A 450 9.24 -19.39 25.11
CA GLU A 450 10.44 -18.98 25.85
C GLU A 450 11.69 -19.48 25.14
#